data_AF-A0A496R5F5-F1
#
_entry.id   AF-A0A496R5F5-F1
#
_cell.length_a   1.000
_cell.length_b   1.000
_cell.length_c   1.000
_cell.angle_alpha   90.00
_cell.angle_beta   90.00
_cell.angle_gamma   90.00
#
_symmetry.space_group_name_H-M   'P 1'
#
loop_
_entity.id
_entity.type
_entity.pdbx_description
1 polymer ?
#
loop_
_entity_poly.entity_id
_entity_poly.type
_entity_poly.pdbx_seq_one_letter_code
_entity_poly.pdbx_strand_id
1 'polypeptide(L)'
;MIKRDLSAVILRESGELPVVTITGPRQSGKTTLVKALFPDYNYANLENPEIRSLASGDPKTFFRRFKLPVVIDEVQRFPELLSWIQIYADEGVPNGSFILTGSHQLQLHNAISQSLAGRTSVLTLLPLSVSELREYGVNLSKEEFMHKGFLPRIHGEQTGVLST
;
A
#
# COMPACT_ATOMS: atom_id res chain seq x y z
N MET A 1 -13.26 -1.19 9.51
CA MET A 1 -11.83 -1.54 9.43
C MET A 1 -11.16 -1.25 10.78
N ILE A 2 -10.25 -2.11 11.25
CA ILE A 2 -9.40 -1.82 12.42
C ILE A 2 -8.46 -0.67 12.04
N LYS A 3 -8.50 0.43 12.80
CA LYS A 3 -7.61 1.57 12.59
C LYS A 3 -6.17 1.11 12.71
N ARG A 4 -5.36 1.40 11.68
CA ARG A 4 -3.95 1.01 11.64
C ARG A 4 -3.10 2.14 12.23
N ASP A 5 -2.14 1.83 13.10
CA ASP A 5 -1.24 2.81 13.71
C ASP A 5 -0.45 3.59 12.63
N LEU A 6 -0.07 2.88 11.56
CA LEU A 6 0.67 3.44 10.43
C LEU A 6 -0.11 4.50 9.62
N SER A 7 -1.43 4.60 9.81
CA SER A 7 -2.30 5.49 9.02
C SER A 7 -1.86 6.96 9.11
N ALA A 8 -1.54 7.43 10.32
CA ALA A 8 -1.16 8.82 10.55
C ALA A 8 0.17 9.16 9.84
N VAL A 9 1.10 8.20 9.81
CA VAL A 9 2.37 8.35 9.11
C VAL A 9 2.14 8.39 7.60
N ILE A 10 1.34 7.46 7.05
CA ILE A 10 1.02 7.44 5.60
C ILE A 10 0.44 8.79 5.14
N LEU A 11 -0.52 9.33 5.89
CA LEU A 11 -1.14 10.62 5.55
C LEU A 11 -0.15 11.78 5.62
N ARG A 12 0.71 11.82 6.65
CA ARG A 12 1.75 12.85 6.76
C ARG A 12 2.72 12.79 5.58
N GLU A 13 3.27 11.62 5.28
CA GLU A 13 4.24 11.44 4.19
C GLU A 13 3.61 11.76 2.82
N SER A 14 2.30 11.50 2.65
CA SER A 14 1.57 11.89 1.43
C SER A 14 1.41 13.40 1.27
N GLY A 15 1.57 14.19 2.35
CA GLY A 15 1.64 15.64 2.28
C GLY A 15 3.04 16.17 1.94
N GLU A 16 4.08 15.36 2.07
CA GLU A 16 5.49 15.78 2.01
C GLU A 16 6.20 15.29 0.74
N LEU A 17 5.79 14.14 0.18
CA LEU A 17 6.43 13.53 -0.98
C LEU A 17 5.42 13.17 -2.08
N PRO A 18 5.81 13.21 -3.37
CA PRO A 18 4.94 12.85 -4.49
C PRO A 18 4.54 11.37 -4.49
N VAL A 19 5.37 10.51 -3.91
CA VAL A 19 5.13 9.07 -3.84
C VAL A 19 5.19 8.57 -2.40
N VAL A 20 4.22 7.73 -2.02
CA VAL A 20 4.26 6.95 -0.78
C VAL A 20 4.15 5.48 -1.14
N THR A 21 5.13 4.68 -0.73
CA THR A 21 5.16 3.24 -1.00
C THR A 21 4.92 2.45 0.29
N ILE A 22 3.88 1.63 0.31
CA ILE A 22 3.49 0.80 1.44
C ILE A 22 3.82 -0.65 1.12
N THR A 23 4.82 -1.18 1.79
CA THR A 23 5.26 -2.56 1.66
C THR A 23 4.81 -3.42 2.84
N GLY A 24 4.95 -4.74 2.75
CA GLY A 24 4.69 -5.63 3.87
C GLY A 24 4.29 -7.04 3.43
N PRO A 25 4.17 -8.00 4.36
CA PRO A 25 3.83 -9.37 4.01
C PRO A 25 2.45 -9.47 3.34
N ARG A 26 2.21 -10.56 2.61
CA ARG A 26 0.86 -10.84 2.08
C ARG A 26 -0.13 -10.90 3.25
N GLN A 27 -1.36 -10.47 2.99
CA GLN A 27 -2.46 -10.46 3.98
C GLN A 27 -2.28 -9.50 5.18
N SER A 28 -1.30 -8.59 5.19
CA SER A 28 -1.17 -7.58 6.25
C SER A 28 -2.22 -6.45 6.20
N GLY A 29 -3.11 -6.46 5.20
CA GLY A 29 -4.18 -5.47 5.07
C GLY A 29 -3.81 -4.21 4.29
N LYS A 30 -2.74 -4.23 3.49
CA LYS A 30 -2.29 -3.08 2.67
C LYS A 30 -3.40 -2.52 1.77
N THR A 31 -3.97 -3.37 0.91
CA THR A 31 -5.05 -2.99 -0.01
C THR A 31 -6.24 -2.38 0.73
N THR A 32 -6.66 -2.99 1.82
CA THR A 32 -7.75 -2.48 2.65
C THR A 32 -7.38 -1.10 3.19
N LEU A 33 -6.19 -0.95 3.78
CA LEU A 33 -5.70 0.31 4.36
C LEU A 33 -5.69 1.45 3.34
N VAL A 34 -5.04 1.27 2.18
CA VAL A 34 -4.94 2.35 1.19
C VAL A 34 -6.30 2.76 0.63
N LYS A 35 -7.22 1.81 0.44
CA LYS A 35 -8.58 2.13 -0.01
C LYS A 35 -9.37 2.95 1.02
N ALA A 36 -9.15 2.75 2.32
CA ALA A 36 -9.84 3.55 3.32
C ALA A 36 -9.18 4.92 3.56
N LEU A 37 -7.86 5.02 3.42
CA LEU A 37 -7.16 6.31 3.54
C LEU A 37 -7.35 7.20 2.32
N PHE A 38 -7.50 6.60 1.13
CA PHE A 38 -7.58 7.30 -0.14
C PHE A 38 -8.81 6.85 -0.96
N PRO A 39 -10.04 7.01 -0.44
CA PRO A 39 -11.25 6.50 -1.09
C PRO A 39 -11.56 7.18 -2.43
N ASP A 40 -11.11 8.43 -2.59
CA ASP A 40 -11.35 9.25 -3.78
C ASP A 40 -10.27 9.09 -4.86
N TYR A 41 -9.24 8.28 -4.62
CA TYR A 41 -8.14 8.10 -5.55
C TYR A 41 -8.54 7.10 -6.65
N ASN A 42 -8.01 7.31 -7.86
CA ASN A 42 -8.07 6.26 -8.87
C ASN A 42 -7.34 5.03 -8.36
N TYR A 43 -7.80 3.83 -8.72
CA TYR A 43 -7.24 2.59 -8.18
C TYR A 43 -6.93 1.60 -9.31
N ALA A 44 -5.65 1.26 -9.44
CA ALA A 44 -5.13 0.30 -10.40
C ALA A 44 -4.50 -0.89 -9.67
N ASN A 45 -5.03 -2.09 -9.88
CA ASN A 45 -4.45 -3.32 -9.30
C ASN A 45 -3.69 -4.11 -10.37
N LEU A 46 -2.37 -4.21 -10.21
CA LEU A 46 -1.49 -4.89 -11.17
C LEU A 46 -1.47 -6.43 -11.02
N GLU A 47 -2.21 -7.00 -10.07
CA GLU A 47 -2.54 -8.43 -10.13
C GLU A 47 -3.51 -8.74 -11.28
N ASN A 48 -4.39 -7.80 -11.64
CA ASN A 48 -5.26 -7.95 -12.81
C ASN A 48 -4.40 -7.99 -14.09
N PRO A 49 -4.42 -9.11 -14.86
CA PRO A 49 -3.61 -9.24 -16.08
C PRO A 49 -3.88 -8.18 -17.14
N GLU A 50 -5.13 -7.72 -17.29
CA GLU A 50 -5.48 -6.70 -18.28
C GLU A 50 -4.91 -5.33 -17.91
N ILE A 51 -5.02 -4.95 -16.63
CA ILE A 51 -4.45 -3.69 -16.12
C ILE A 51 -2.91 -3.73 -16.25
N ARG A 52 -2.30 -4.87 -15.90
CA ARG A 52 -0.85 -5.06 -16.05
C ARG A 52 -0.40 -5.01 -17.51
N SER A 53 -1.13 -5.65 -18.41
CA SER A 53 -0.84 -5.62 -19.85
C SER A 53 -0.94 -4.21 -20.42
N LEU A 54 -1.93 -3.42 -19.99
CA LEU A 54 -2.05 -2.01 -20.34
C LEU A 54 -0.84 -1.21 -19.84
N ALA A 55 -0.45 -1.39 -18.57
CA ALA A 55 0.70 -0.72 -17.98
C ALA A 55 2.01 -1.03 -18.72
N SER A 56 2.22 -2.29 -19.13
CA SER A 56 3.44 -2.71 -19.83
C SER A 56 3.45 -2.35 -21.32
N GLY A 57 2.28 -2.39 -21.98
CA GLY A 57 2.17 -2.16 -23.42
C GLY A 57 2.05 -0.70 -23.82
N ASP A 58 1.27 0.08 -23.05
CA ASP A 58 1.10 1.53 -23.26
C ASP A 58 0.94 2.27 -21.92
N PRO A 59 2.06 2.58 -21.25
CA PRO A 59 2.08 3.34 -19.99
C PRO A 59 1.37 4.70 -20.09
N LYS A 60 1.40 5.37 -21.25
CA LYS A 60 0.72 6.66 -21.43
C LYS A 60 -0.79 6.49 -21.37
N THR A 61 -1.32 5.47 -22.02
CA THR A 61 -2.75 5.15 -21.93
C THR A 61 -3.13 4.64 -20.54
N PHE A 62 -2.25 3.91 -19.85
CA PHE A 62 -2.45 3.56 -18.44
C PHE A 62 -2.68 4.81 -17.57
N PHE A 63 -1.80 5.82 -17.63
CA PHE A 63 -1.95 7.05 -16.84
C PHE A 63 -3.06 7.98 -17.33
N ARG A 64 -3.50 7.87 -18.59
CA ARG A 64 -4.75 8.51 -19.05
C ARG A 64 -6.00 7.87 -18.45
N ARG A 65 -5.98 6.55 -18.25
CA ARG A 65 -7.08 5.79 -17.64
C ARG A 65 -7.12 5.99 -16.13
N PHE A 66 -5.99 5.83 -15.45
CA PHE A 66 -5.85 5.99 -14.01
C PHE A 66 -5.13 7.31 -13.73
N LYS A 67 -5.89 8.39 -13.71
CA LYS A 67 -5.37 9.75 -13.54
C LYS A 67 -4.89 9.97 -12.10
N LEU A 68 -4.01 10.94 -11.92
CA LEU A 68 -3.58 11.38 -10.59
C LEU A 68 -4.75 12.09 -9.87
N PRO A 69 -4.87 11.92 -8.54
CA PRO A 69 -4.07 11.03 -7.70
C PRO A 69 -4.49 9.55 -7.86
N VAL A 70 -3.52 8.63 -7.74
CA VAL A 70 -3.73 7.20 -8.03
C VAL A 70 -3.06 6.29 -7.00
N VAL A 71 -3.79 5.24 -6.61
CA VAL A 71 -3.27 4.07 -5.91
C VAL A 71 -2.90 2.99 -6.94
N ILE A 72 -1.66 2.53 -6.91
CA ILE A 72 -1.16 1.41 -7.72
C ILE A 72 -0.86 0.25 -6.78
N ASP A 73 -1.75 -0.73 -6.76
CA ASP A 73 -1.69 -1.89 -5.87
C ASP A 73 -0.82 -3.00 -6.49
N GLU A 74 -0.02 -3.65 -5.65
CA GLU A 74 0.85 -4.78 -6.01
C GLU A 74 1.86 -4.43 -7.13
N VAL A 75 2.52 -3.28 -7.00
CA VAL A 75 3.46 -2.72 -8.00
C VAL A 75 4.65 -3.63 -8.31
N GLN A 76 5.02 -4.55 -7.41
CA GLN A 76 6.04 -5.55 -7.70
C GLN A 76 5.66 -6.52 -8.84
N ARG A 77 4.40 -6.53 -9.28
CA ARG A 77 3.97 -7.26 -10.47
C ARG A 77 4.49 -6.65 -11.77
N PHE A 78 4.84 -5.36 -11.76
CA PHE A 78 5.49 -4.67 -12.88
C PHE A 78 6.36 -3.50 -12.37
N PRO A 79 7.54 -3.79 -11.79
CA PRO A 79 8.43 -2.78 -11.20
C PRO A 79 8.92 -1.72 -12.19
N GLU A 80 8.97 -2.01 -13.49
CA GLU A 80 9.39 -1.06 -14.53
C GLU A 80 8.46 0.15 -14.64
N LEU A 81 7.24 0.07 -14.10
CA LEU A 81 6.34 1.22 -13.99
C LEU A 81 6.91 2.33 -13.11
N LEU A 82 7.80 2.01 -12.17
CA LEU A 82 8.43 2.99 -11.28
C LEU A 82 9.24 4.04 -12.06
N SER A 83 9.87 3.67 -13.17
CA SER A 83 10.61 4.63 -14.02
C SER A 83 9.68 5.64 -14.68
N TRP A 84 8.42 5.28 -14.98
CA TRP A 84 7.43 6.23 -15.45
C TRP A 84 6.95 7.15 -14.32
N ILE A 85 6.71 6.59 -13.13
CA ILE A 85 6.33 7.38 -11.95
C ILE A 85 7.42 8.39 -11.60
N GLN A 86 8.70 8.01 -11.74
CA GLN A 86 9.83 8.90 -11.56
C GLN A 86 9.74 10.13 -12.47
N ILE A 87 9.41 9.95 -13.75
CA ILE A 87 9.26 11.07 -14.71
C ILE A 87 8.20 12.06 -14.19
N TYR A 88 7.03 11.57 -13.78
CA TYR A 88 5.98 12.44 -13.22
C TYR A 88 6.43 13.14 -11.92
N ALA A 89 7.13 12.43 -11.04
CA ALA A 89 7.67 13.01 -9.81
C ALA A 89 8.70 14.13 -10.11
N ASP A 90 9.56 13.93 -11.11
CA ASP A 90 10.54 14.93 -11.58
C ASP A 90 9.88 16.13 -12.28
N GLU A 91 8.74 15.93 -12.92
CA GLU A 91 7.90 17.00 -13.51
C GLU A 91 7.15 17.82 -12.45
N GLY A 92 7.25 17.47 -11.17
CA GLY A 92 6.72 18.27 -10.06
C GLY A 92 5.22 18.08 -9.83
N VAL A 93 4.70 16.86 -10.03
CA VAL A 93 3.32 16.54 -9.61
C VAL A 93 3.12 16.82 -8.10
N PRO A 94 1.89 17.14 -7.66
CA PRO A 94 1.62 17.39 -6.25
C PRO A 94 2.02 16.23 -5.34
N ASN A 95 2.33 16.53 -4.08
CA ASN A 95 2.57 15.51 -3.06
C ASN A 95 1.36 14.56 -2.93
N GLY A 96 1.63 13.28 -2.66
CA GLY A 96 0.60 12.26 -2.53
C GLY A 96 -0.09 11.88 -3.84
N SER A 97 0.48 12.26 -4.99
CA SER A 97 -0.05 11.89 -6.31
C SER A 97 -0.03 10.38 -6.55
N PHE A 98 0.94 9.68 -5.98
CA PHE A 98 1.11 8.23 -6.13
C PHE A 98 1.15 7.53 -4.77
N ILE A 99 0.23 6.58 -4.58
CA ILE A 99 0.28 5.64 -3.45
C ILE A 99 0.55 4.25 -4.02
N LEU A 100 1.68 3.68 -3.69
CA LEU A 100 2.09 2.37 -4.18
C LEU A 100 1.91 1.34 -3.08
N THR A 101 1.49 0.13 -3.43
CA THR A 101 1.63 -1.00 -2.51
C THR A 101 2.47 -2.10 -3.13
N GLY A 102 3.08 -2.91 -2.27
CA GLY A 102 3.63 -4.17 -2.73
C GLY A 102 3.99 -5.14 -1.61
N SER A 103 4.05 -6.42 -1.95
CA SER A 103 4.61 -7.40 -1.02
C SER A 103 6.13 -7.18 -0.86
N HIS A 104 6.65 -7.44 0.34
CA HIS A 104 8.06 -7.26 0.64
C HIS A 104 8.91 -8.23 -0.21
N GLN A 105 9.51 -7.72 -1.30
CA GLN A 105 10.39 -8.45 -2.20
C GLN A 105 11.66 -7.62 -2.42
N LEU A 106 12.83 -8.27 -2.39
CA LEU A 106 14.12 -7.59 -2.61
C LEU A 106 14.16 -6.85 -3.95
N GLN A 107 13.52 -7.42 -4.98
CA GLN A 107 13.40 -6.79 -6.30
C GLN A 107 12.68 -5.44 -6.25
N LEU A 108 11.58 -5.35 -5.49
CA LEU A 108 10.83 -4.10 -5.33
C LEU A 108 11.67 -3.03 -4.62
N HIS A 109 12.39 -3.41 -3.56
CA HIS A 109 13.29 -2.49 -2.84
C HIS A 109 14.39 -1.93 -3.73
N ASN A 110 15.02 -2.80 -4.54
CA ASN A 110 16.05 -2.38 -5.48
C ASN A 110 15.48 -1.42 -6.54
N ALA A 111 14.33 -1.76 -7.12
CA ALA A 111 13.67 -0.93 -8.12
C ALA A 111 13.27 0.45 -7.58
N ILE A 112 12.76 0.51 -6.34
CA ILE A 112 12.45 1.77 -5.64
C ILE A 112 13.73 2.58 -5.41
N SER A 113 14.78 1.95 -4.90
CA SER A 113 16.05 2.63 -4.62
C SER A 113 16.69 3.20 -5.88
N GLN A 114 16.50 2.54 -7.02
CA GLN A 114 17.03 3.00 -8.30
C GLN A 114 16.17 4.10 -8.95
N SER A 115 14.84 3.97 -8.92
CA SER A 115 13.94 4.85 -9.69
C SER A 115 13.33 5.98 -8.85
N LEU A 116 13.16 5.80 -7.54
CA LEU A 116 12.39 6.73 -6.71
C LEU A 116 13.17 7.29 -5.50
N ALA A 117 14.51 7.14 -5.48
CA ALA A 117 15.34 7.70 -4.42
C ALA A 117 15.04 9.21 -4.21
N GLY A 118 14.79 9.58 -2.95
CA GLY A 118 14.47 10.97 -2.56
C GLY A 118 13.07 11.47 -2.96
N ARG A 119 12.26 10.66 -3.65
CA ARG A 119 10.91 11.03 -4.14
C ARG A 119 9.80 10.21 -3.50
N THR A 120 10.17 9.11 -2.82
CA THR A 120 9.21 8.24 -2.13
C THR A 120 9.57 8.06 -0.67
N SER A 121 8.54 8.05 0.18
CA SER A 121 8.62 7.40 1.50
C SER A 121 8.35 5.91 1.33
N VAL A 122 9.09 5.04 2.05
CA VAL A 122 8.85 3.59 2.05
C VAL A 122 8.45 3.16 3.45
N LEU A 123 7.19 2.81 3.61
CA LEU A 123 6.58 2.43 4.88
C LEU A 123 6.28 0.92 4.87
N THR A 124 6.48 0.25 6.00
CA THR A 124 6.23 -1.19 6.11
C THR A 124 5.01 -1.46 7.00
N LEU A 125 3.94 -1.96 6.38
CA LEU A 125 2.73 -2.42 7.08
C LEU A 125 2.85 -3.90 7.44
N LEU A 126 3.18 -4.16 8.70
CA LEU A 126 3.13 -5.49 9.30
C LEU A 126 1.68 -5.91 9.61
N PRO A 127 1.43 -7.16 10.01
CA PRO A 127 0.15 -7.58 10.58
C PRO A 127 -0.26 -6.75 11.82
N LEU A 128 -1.42 -7.03 12.40
CA LEU A 128 -1.93 -6.28 13.55
C LEU A 128 -0.97 -6.32 14.73
N SER A 129 -0.70 -5.17 15.34
CA SER A 129 0.02 -5.10 16.60
C SER A 129 -0.90 -5.52 17.75
N VAL A 130 -0.29 -5.87 18.89
CA VAL A 130 -1.05 -6.14 20.12
C VAL A 130 -1.82 -4.89 20.58
N SER A 131 -1.27 -3.68 20.37
CA SER A 131 -1.98 -2.43 20.71
C SER A 131 -3.24 -2.26 19.87
N GLU A 132 -3.14 -2.43 18.55
CA GLU A 132 -4.28 -2.33 17.63
C GLU A 132 -5.37 -3.37 17.96
N LEU A 133 -4.98 -4.59 18.33
CA LEU A 133 -5.92 -5.64 18.73
C LEU A 133 -6.64 -5.31 20.04
N ARG A 134 -5.90 -4.83 21.05
CA ARG A 134 -6.46 -4.47 22.36
C ARG A 134 -7.41 -3.28 22.28
N GLU A 135 -7.12 -2.29 21.43
CA GLU A 135 -8.02 -1.15 21.20
C GLU A 135 -9.41 -1.60 20.70
N TYR A 136 -9.47 -2.73 19.99
CA TYR A 136 -10.70 -3.33 19.50
C TYR A 136 -11.18 -4.53 20.35
N GLY A 137 -10.78 -4.58 21.63
CA GLY A 137 -11.32 -5.55 22.61
C GLY A 137 -10.71 -6.95 22.55
N VAL A 138 -9.71 -7.20 21.69
CA VAL A 138 -9.03 -8.50 21.62
C VAL A 138 -7.97 -8.58 22.73
N ASN A 139 -8.38 -9.18 23.85
CA ASN A 139 -7.54 -9.38 25.03
C ASN A 139 -7.17 -10.85 25.18
N LEU A 140 -6.19 -11.29 24.39
CA LEU A 140 -5.65 -12.65 24.43
C LEU A 140 -4.39 -12.72 25.30
N SER A 141 -4.11 -13.90 25.84
CA SER A 141 -2.83 -14.21 26.50
C SER A 141 -1.68 -14.23 25.47
N LYS A 142 -0.43 -14.22 25.95
CA LYS A 142 0.74 -14.33 25.07
C LYS A 142 0.73 -15.65 24.30
N GLU A 143 0.38 -16.75 24.96
CA GLU A 143 0.28 -18.09 24.40
C GLU A 143 -0.78 -18.15 23.31
N GLU A 144 -1.93 -17.54 23.55
CA GLU A 144 -3.00 -17.43 22.56
C GLU A 144 -2.58 -16.60 21.34
N PHE A 145 -1.86 -15.49 21.53
CA PHE A 145 -1.29 -14.72 20.42
C PHE A 145 -0.25 -15.51 19.64
N MET A 146 0.60 -16.29 20.30
CA MET A 146 1.57 -17.16 19.61
C MET A 146 0.86 -18.23 18.76
N HIS A 147 -0.27 -18.75 19.22
CA HIS A 147 -1.02 -19.77 18.50
C HIS A 147 -1.87 -19.19 17.36
N LYS A 148 -2.57 -18.07 17.60
CA LYS A 148 -3.50 -17.45 16.62
C LYS A 148 -2.80 -16.51 15.65
N GLY A 149 -1.67 -15.93 16.03
CA GLY A 149 -0.96 -14.93 15.24
C GLY A 149 -1.71 -13.59 15.13
N PHE A 150 -1.29 -12.79 14.16
CA PHE A 150 -1.60 -11.35 14.09
C PHE A 150 -2.26 -10.92 12.78
N LEU A 151 -2.64 -11.86 11.91
CA LEU A 151 -3.21 -11.51 10.60
C LEU A 151 -4.61 -10.89 10.75
N PRO A 152 -4.92 -9.79 10.04
CA PRO A 152 -6.24 -9.15 10.09
C PRO A 152 -7.43 -10.09 9.91
N ARG A 153 -7.32 -11.05 8.99
CA ARG A 153 -8.40 -12.02 8.71
C ARG A 153 -8.79 -12.88 9.91
N ILE A 154 -7.86 -13.14 10.83
CA ILE A 154 -8.09 -14.01 11.99
C ILE A 154 -8.93 -13.28 13.06
N HIS A 155 -8.81 -11.95 13.12
CA HIS A 155 -9.41 -11.13 14.17
C HIS A 155 -10.65 -10.35 13.69
N GLY A 156 -11.04 -10.47 12.41
CA GLY A 156 -12.19 -9.75 11.84
C GLY A 156 -13.53 -10.08 12.51
N GLU A 157 -13.77 -11.37 12.82
CA GLU A 157 -15.01 -11.81 13.49
C GLU A 157 -15.06 -11.36 14.96
N GLN A 158 -13.92 -11.30 15.64
CA GLN A 158 -13.82 -10.97 17.07
C GLN A 158 -13.91 -9.47 17.36
N THR A 159 -13.50 -8.65 16.39
CA THR A 159 -13.49 -7.19 16.54
C THR A 159 -14.82 -6.54 16.16
N GLY A 160 -15.81 -7.32 15.68
CA GLY A 160 -17.07 -6.78 15.14
C GLY A 160 -16.86 -5.92 13.89
N VAL A 161 -15.65 -5.92 13.34
CA VAL A 161 -15.26 -5.14 12.19
C VAL A 161 -15.24 -6.06 10.98
N LEU A 162 -16.27 -5.95 10.14
CA LEU A 162 -16.40 -6.73 8.91
C LEU A 162 -15.10 -6.67 8.09
N SER A 163 -14.58 -7.87 7.80
CA SER A 163 -13.45 -8.10 6.91
C SER A 163 -13.91 -7.92 5.45
N THR A 164 -14.04 -6.68 5.00
CA THR A 164 -14.21 -6.31 3.58
C THR A 164 -12.90 -5.88 2.97
#